data_AF-A0A9X3F5S6-F1
#
_entry.id   AF-A0A9X3F5S6-F1
#
_cell.length_a   1.000
_cell.length_b   1.000
_cell.length_c   1.000
_cell.angle_alpha   90.00
_cell.angle_beta   90.00
_cell.angle_gamma   90.00
#
_symmetry.space_group_name_H-M   'P 1'
#
loop_
_entity.id
_entity.type
_entity.pdbx_description
1 polymer ?
#
loop_
_entity_poly.entity_id
_entity_poly.type
_entity_poly.pdbx_seq_one_letter_code
_entity_poly.pdbx_strand_id
1 'polypeptide(L)'
;MKLKSLFFYVLFVFAIVSCEDRTPEEVVVPSWLTPRLIELEESGDCFGCTVQRWTYKNEYFYHLYCGFWSCLDCEVYRVNGDHVVWGEDIDHADYDQNKHRPVKIWECGDELEAE
;
A
#
# COMPACT_ATOMS: atom_id res chain seq x y z
N MET A 1 -5.75 49.85 2.09
CA MET A 1 -5.51 48.58 1.38
C MET A 1 -6.49 47.55 1.95
N LYS A 2 -7.42 47.03 1.14
CA LYS A 2 -8.66 46.40 1.63
C LYS A 2 -8.38 45.04 2.28
N LEU A 3 -8.97 44.79 3.45
CA LEU A 3 -8.90 43.54 4.24
C LEU A 3 -9.10 42.26 3.40
N LYS A 4 -9.92 42.36 2.33
CA LYS A 4 -10.14 41.30 1.33
C LYS A 4 -8.87 40.86 0.60
N SER A 5 -7.96 41.81 0.30
CA SER A 5 -6.69 41.52 -0.38
C SER A 5 -5.74 40.72 0.50
N LEU A 6 -5.75 40.96 1.81
CA LEU A 6 -4.88 40.27 2.77
C LEU A 6 -5.31 38.81 2.96
N PHE A 7 -6.62 38.55 2.90
CA PHE A 7 -7.18 37.20 3.02
C PHE A 7 -6.70 36.26 1.90
N PHE A 8 -6.66 36.76 0.65
CA PHE A 8 -6.15 35.98 -0.48
C PHE A 8 -4.65 35.63 -0.37
N TYR A 9 -3.84 36.56 0.17
CA TYR A 9 -2.42 36.29 0.40
C TYR A 9 -2.20 35.21 1.47
N VAL A 10 -2.96 35.25 2.57
CA VAL A 10 -2.88 34.23 3.61
C VAL A 10 -3.28 32.85 3.05
N LEU A 11 -4.37 32.80 2.28
CA LEU A 11 -4.86 31.55 1.68
C LEU A 11 -3.85 30.96 0.68
N PHE A 12 -3.17 31.82 -0.08
CA PHE A 12 -2.12 31.41 -1.02
C PHE A 12 -0.88 30.87 -0.29
N VAL A 13 -0.45 31.50 0.81
CA VAL A 13 0.68 31.02 1.62
C VAL A 13 0.36 29.67 2.27
N PHE A 14 -0.85 29.47 2.78
CA PHE A 14 -1.27 28.16 3.32
C PHE A 14 -1.31 27.07 2.26
N ALA A 15 -1.69 27.40 1.02
CA ALA A 15 -1.70 26.44 -0.08
C ALA A 15 -0.29 25.96 -0.45
N ILE A 16 0.73 26.81 -0.36
CA ILE A 16 2.11 26.44 -0.69
C ILE A 16 2.74 25.60 0.44
N VAL A 17 2.46 25.94 1.71
CA VAL A 17 3.03 25.22 2.87
C VAL A 17 2.42 23.82 3.05
N SER A 18 1.23 23.55 2.51
CA SER A 18 0.60 22.22 2.60
C SER A 18 1.23 21.17 1.68
N CYS A 19 2.14 21.56 0.77
CA CYS A 19 2.88 20.60 -0.06
C CYS A 19 4.08 20.09 0.75
N GLU A 20 3.84 19.08 1.57
CA GLU A 20 4.92 18.34 2.22
C GLU A 20 5.59 17.46 1.17
N ASP A 21 6.79 17.85 0.74
CA ASP A 21 7.66 17.04 -0.11
C ASP A 21 8.02 15.75 0.64
N ARG A 22 7.20 14.72 0.46
CA ARG A 22 7.49 13.38 0.93
C ARG A 22 8.51 12.80 -0.05
N THR A 23 9.75 12.65 0.40
CA THR A 23 10.75 11.83 -0.31
C THR A 23 10.10 10.49 -0.65
N PRO A 24 10.25 9.98 -1.90
CA PRO A 24 9.73 8.67 -2.24
C PRO A 24 10.42 7.67 -1.30
N GLU A 25 9.64 7.13 -0.37
CA GLU A 25 10.08 6.07 0.52
C GLU A 25 10.46 4.88 -0.36
N GLU A 26 11.62 4.29 -0.09
CA GLU A 26 12.13 3.18 -0.88
C GLU A 26 11.12 2.04 -0.85
N VAL A 27 10.66 1.65 -2.04
CA VAL A 27 9.60 0.67 -2.20
C VAL A 27 10.26 -0.70 -2.25
N VAL A 28 10.53 -1.26 -1.07
CA VAL A 28 11.19 -2.57 -0.93
C VAL A 28 10.17 -3.63 -0.50
N VAL A 29 10.31 -4.83 -1.05
CA VAL A 29 9.58 -6.02 -0.58
C VAL A 29 10.09 -6.38 0.83
N PRO A 30 9.22 -6.49 1.84
CA PRO A 30 9.64 -6.92 3.16
C PRO A 30 10.22 -8.34 3.12
N SER A 31 11.33 -8.57 3.81
CA SER A 31 12.02 -9.87 3.83
C SER A 31 11.14 -11.03 4.31
N TRP A 32 10.16 -10.76 5.18
CA TRP A 32 9.20 -11.78 5.64
C TRP A 32 8.24 -12.24 4.54
N LEU A 33 8.01 -11.43 3.50
CA LEU A 33 7.11 -11.76 2.39
C LEU A 33 7.84 -12.55 1.29
N THR A 34 9.15 -12.36 1.16
CA THR A 34 10.00 -13.00 0.14
C THR A 34 9.79 -14.52 0.05
N PRO A 35 9.80 -15.31 1.16
CA PRO A 35 9.59 -16.75 1.08
C PRO A 35 8.24 -17.15 0.45
N ARG A 36 7.18 -16.38 0.74
CA ARG A 36 5.84 -16.63 0.19
C ARG A 36 5.80 -16.32 -1.30
N LEU A 37 6.50 -15.27 -1.74
CA LEU A 37 6.58 -14.92 -3.16
C LEU A 37 7.41 -15.94 -3.94
N ILE A 38 8.51 -16.43 -3.38
CA ILE A 38 9.29 -17.53 -3.97
C ILE A 38 8.43 -18.78 -4.13
N GLU A 39 7.71 -19.19 -3.08
CA GLU A 39 6.81 -20.34 -3.15
C GLU A 39 5.76 -20.17 -4.27
N LEU A 40 5.23 -18.95 -4.41
CA LEU A 40 4.27 -18.62 -5.45
C LEU A 40 4.88 -18.69 -6.86
N GLU A 41 6.09 -18.17 -7.06
CA GLU A 41 6.83 -18.30 -8.32
C GLU A 41 7.12 -19.76 -8.67
N GLU A 42 7.54 -20.55 -7.69
CA GLU A 42 7.83 -21.98 -7.86
C GLU A 42 6.58 -22.81 -8.15
N SER A 43 5.40 -22.37 -7.70
CA SER A 43 4.13 -23.06 -7.98
C SER A 43 3.74 -23.09 -9.46
N GLY A 44 4.26 -22.16 -10.26
CA GLY A 44 3.88 -21.96 -11.66
C GLY A 44 2.58 -21.18 -11.87
N ASP A 45 1.86 -20.84 -10.80
CA ASP A 45 0.58 -20.12 -10.84
C ASP A 45 0.71 -18.62 -10.46
N CYS A 46 1.94 -18.10 -10.39
CA CYS A 46 2.20 -16.70 -10.05
C CYS A 46 1.76 -15.69 -11.14
N PHE A 47 1.39 -16.16 -12.33
CA PHE A 47 1.19 -15.28 -13.48
C PHE A 47 0.04 -14.29 -13.23
N GLY A 48 0.34 -13.00 -13.35
CA GLY A 48 -0.62 -11.93 -13.02
C GLY A 48 -0.82 -11.70 -11.52
N CYS A 49 0.10 -12.18 -10.69
CA CYS A 49 0.17 -11.84 -9.27
C CYS A 49 0.98 -10.56 -9.05
N THR A 50 0.51 -9.72 -8.13
CA THR A 50 1.16 -8.47 -7.72
C THR A 50 1.03 -8.28 -6.22
N VAL A 51 2.03 -7.65 -5.61
CA VAL A 51 1.93 -7.14 -4.24
C VAL A 51 1.78 -5.63 -4.28
N GLN A 52 0.74 -5.14 -3.61
CA GLN A 52 0.52 -3.71 -3.42
C GLN A 52 0.56 -3.36 -1.94
N ARG A 53 1.37 -2.37 -1.59
CA ARG A 53 1.38 -1.76 -0.27
C ARG A 53 0.31 -0.67 -0.21
N TRP A 54 -0.58 -0.76 0.75
CA TRP A 54 -1.60 0.21 1.08
C TRP A 54 -1.31 0.85 2.44
N THR A 55 -1.77 2.08 2.64
CA THR A 55 -1.75 2.71 3.96
C THR A 55 -3.16 2.82 4.51
N TYR A 56 -3.34 2.42 5.77
CA TYR A 56 -4.60 2.56 6.51
C TYR A 56 -4.29 2.86 7.97
N LYS A 57 -4.94 3.87 8.56
CA LYS A 57 -4.69 4.33 9.95
C LYS A 57 -3.20 4.54 10.29
N ASN A 58 -2.42 5.04 9.33
CA ASN A 58 -0.96 5.24 9.42
C ASN A 58 -0.11 3.96 9.53
N GLU A 59 -0.68 2.79 9.24
CA GLU A 59 0.04 1.51 9.13
C GLU A 59 0.05 1.01 7.69
N TYR A 60 1.06 0.19 7.35
CA TYR A 60 1.18 -0.45 6.05
C TYR A 60 0.53 -1.83 6.03
N PHE A 61 -0.18 -2.08 4.94
CA PHE A 61 -0.82 -3.34 4.62
C PHE A 61 -0.36 -3.82 3.25
N TYR A 62 -0.13 -5.11 3.11
CA TYR A 62 0.43 -5.71 1.91
C TYR A 62 -0.59 -6.64 1.30
N HIS A 63 -1.04 -6.31 0.10
CA HIS A 63 -2.07 -7.01 -0.64
C HIS A 63 -1.42 -7.85 -1.71
N LEU A 64 -1.44 -9.16 -1.56
CA LEU A 64 -1.10 -10.09 -2.62
C LEU A 64 -2.38 -10.41 -3.40
N TYR A 65 -2.41 -9.94 -4.65
CA TYR A 65 -3.52 -10.11 -5.57
C TYR A 65 -3.05 -10.89 -6.79
N CYS A 66 -3.78 -11.94 -7.15
CA CYS A 66 -3.55 -12.73 -8.36
C CYS A 66 -4.78 -12.70 -9.24
N GLY A 67 -4.66 -12.15 -10.45
CA GLY A 67 -5.81 -11.93 -11.35
C GLY A 67 -6.58 -13.21 -11.71
N PHE A 68 -5.92 -14.37 -11.70
CA PHE A 68 -6.55 -15.67 -11.98
C PHE A 68 -7.37 -16.23 -10.82
N TRP A 69 -7.08 -15.81 -9.58
CA TRP A 69 -7.67 -16.41 -8.38
C TRP A 69 -9.09 -15.90 -8.10
N SER A 70 -9.62 -14.99 -8.94
CA SER A 70 -10.98 -14.43 -8.81
C SER A 70 -11.30 -13.89 -7.41
N CYS A 71 -10.26 -13.43 -6.69
CA CYS A 71 -10.37 -12.84 -5.37
C CYS A 71 -10.10 -11.35 -5.46
N LEU A 72 -10.88 -10.54 -4.73
CA LEU A 72 -10.62 -9.10 -4.62
C LEU A 72 -9.44 -8.82 -3.68
N ASP A 73 -9.30 -9.62 -2.62
CA ASP A 73 -8.28 -9.47 -1.56
C ASP A 73 -7.83 -10.87 -1.07
N CYS A 74 -7.11 -11.65 -1.88
CA CYS A 74 -6.75 -13.03 -1.54
C CYS A 74 -5.96 -13.15 -0.25
N GLU A 75 -4.86 -12.41 -0.16
CA GLU A 75 -3.96 -12.44 0.98
C GLU A 75 -3.62 -10.99 1.33
N VAL A 76 -4.02 -10.59 2.54
CA VAL A 76 -3.72 -9.27 3.08
C VAL A 76 -2.93 -9.45 4.36
N TYR A 77 -1.79 -8.76 4.44
CA TYR A 77 -0.86 -8.85 5.55
C TYR A 77 -0.66 -7.48 6.20
N ARG A 78 -0.41 -7.49 7.50
CA ARG A 78 0.11 -6.34 8.24
C ARG A 78 1.62 -6.21 8.04
N VAL A 79 2.18 -5.08 8.47
CA VAL A 79 3.63 -4.79 8.40
C VAL A 79 4.52 -5.82 9.10
N ASN A 80 4.00 -6.53 10.10
CA ASN A 80 4.70 -7.58 10.83
C ASN A 80 4.59 -8.97 10.19
N GLY A 81 3.90 -9.10 9.05
CA GLY A 81 3.68 -10.38 8.36
C GLY A 81 2.44 -11.15 8.82
N ASP A 82 1.66 -10.64 9.78
CA ASP A 82 0.43 -11.29 10.20
C ASP A 82 -0.65 -11.15 9.13
N HIS A 83 -1.35 -12.25 8.83
CA HIS A 83 -2.55 -12.21 8.00
C HIS A 83 -3.64 -11.37 8.68
N VAL A 84 -4.31 -10.54 7.88
CA VAL A 84 -5.49 -9.81 8.33
C VAL A 84 -6.68 -10.76 8.36
N VAL A 85 -7.26 -10.92 9.54
CA VAL A 85 -8.55 -11.60 9.73
C VAL A 85 -9.64 -10.53 9.82
N TRP A 86 -10.45 -10.43 8.78
CA TRP A 86 -11.53 -9.45 8.70
C TRP A 86 -12.60 -9.72 9.76
N GLY A 87 -13.04 -8.66 10.44
CA GLY A 87 -14.10 -8.71 11.45
C GLY A 87 -13.65 -9.08 12.87
N GLU A 88 -12.39 -9.51 13.06
CA GLU A 88 -11.81 -9.66 14.40
C GLU A 88 -11.16 -8.35 14.84
N ASP A 89 -10.08 -7.95 14.17
CA ASP A 89 -9.31 -6.77 14.54
C ASP A 89 -9.58 -5.55 13.66
N ILE A 90 -10.07 -5.78 12.44
CA ILE A 90 -10.29 -4.74 11.43
C ILE A 90 -11.64 -4.98 10.75
N ASP A 91 -12.49 -3.96 10.76
CA ASP A 91 -13.71 -3.94 9.97
C ASP A 91 -13.36 -3.79 8.48
N HIS A 92 -13.81 -4.73 7.66
CA HIS A 92 -13.44 -4.77 6.25
C HIS A 92 -14.01 -3.59 5.46
N ALA A 93 -15.23 -3.14 5.77
CA ALA A 93 -15.84 -2.02 5.06
C ALA A 93 -15.13 -0.70 5.38
N ASP A 94 -14.78 -0.48 6.64
CA ASP A 94 -13.96 0.66 7.06
C ASP A 94 -12.57 0.63 6.42
N TYR A 95 -11.93 -0.54 6.38
CA TYR A 95 -10.63 -0.69 5.71
C TYR A 95 -10.72 -0.33 4.23
N ASP A 96 -11.66 -0.93 3.49
CA ASP A 96 -11.77 -0.75 2.04
C ASP A 96 -12.09 0.70 1.65
N GLN A 97 -12.93 1.39 2.44
CA GLN A 97 -13.30 2.78 2.17
C GLN A 97 -12.18 3.78 2.51
N ASN A 98 -11.30 3.44 3.43
CA ASN A 98 -10.32 4.39 3.96
C ASN A 98 -8.85 4.05 3.64
N LYS A 99 -8.56 2.86 3.08
CA LYS A 99 -7.24 2.52 2.57
C LYS A 99 -6.88 3.46 1.43
N HIS A 100 -5.61 3.87 1.36
CA HIS A 100 -5.17 4.81 0.34
C HIS A 100 -3.70 4.61 -0.03
N ARG A 101 -3.28 5.29 -1.10
CA ARG A 101 -1.89 5.31 -1.61
C ARG A 101 -1.37 3.90 -1.94
N PRO A 102 -1.99 3.21 -2.92
CA PRO A 102 -1.45 1.95 -3.40
C PRO A 102 -0.09 2.18 -4.02
N VAL A 103 0.86 1.34 -3.64
CA VAL A 103 2.19 1.27 -4.25
C VAL A 103 2.44 -0.18 -4.62
N LYS A 104 2.60 -0.47 -5.91
CA LYS A 104 3.05 -1.81 -6.34
C LYS A 104 4.51 -1.98 -5.91
N ILE A 105 4.79 -3.05 -5.17
CA ILE A 105 6.12 -3.34 -4.64
C ILE A 105 6.74 -4.61 -5.24
N TRP A 106 5.93 -5.43 -5.90
CA TRP A 106 6.34 -6.64 -6.60
C TRP A 106 5.27 -7.06 -7.62
N GLU A 107 5.70 -7.70 -8.68
CA GLU A 107 4.92 -8.44 -9.67
C GLU A 107 5.65 -9.74 -9.99
N CYS A 108 4.93 -10.81 -10.35
CA CYS A 108 5.61 -12.08 -10.63
C CYS A 108 6.67 -11.93 -11.73
N GLY A 109 7.86 -12.42 -11.44
CA GLY A 109 9.04 -12.31 -12.32
C GLY A 109 9.95 -11.12 -11.99
N ASP A 110 9.56 -10.27 -11.04
CA ASP A 110 10.48 -9.28 -10.45
C ASP A 110 11.57 -9.99 -9.64
N GLU A 111 12.78 -9.43 -9.64
CA GLU A 111 13.89 -9.98 -8.87
C GLU A 111 13.62 -9.86 -7.37
N LEU A 112 13.62 -11.01 -6.68
CA LEU A 112 13.51 -11.08 -5.23
C LEU A 112 14.92 -11.16 -4.64
N GLU A 113 15.34 -10.12 -3.92
CA GLU A 113 16.57 -10.19 -3.13
C GLU A 113 16.35 -11.15 -1.96
N ALA A 114 16.95 -12.34 -2.06
CA ALA A 114 17.06 -13.27 -0.95
C ALA A 114 18.26 -12.85 -0.09
N GLU A 115 18.00 -12.26 1.07
CA GLU A 115 19.01 -12.05 2.13
C GLU A 115 19.38 -13.37 2.84
#